data_AF-A0A0J6WLV4-F1
#
_entry.id   AF-A0A0J6WLV4-F1
#
_cell.length_a   1.000
_cell.length_b   1.000
_cell.length_c   1.000
_cell.angle_alpha   90.00
_cell.angle_beta   90.00
_cell.angle_gamma   90.00
#
_symmetry.space_group_name_H-M   'P 1'
#
loop_
_entity.id
_entity.type
_entity.pdbx_description
1 polymer ?
#
loop_
_entity_poly.entity_id
_entity_poly.type
_entity_poly.pdbx_seq_one_letter_code
_entity_poly.pdbx_strand_id
1 'polypeptide(L)'
;MKRKACRGRGGVVGELTFVRLIPLRDRRACRKLFDMAQISETLLIDQVVQRLTTRYADLPPEHVAGAVQSAHARFEQCPIREFVPLLVERRARAELSRNAGLLAVSS
;
A
#
# COMPACT_ATOMS: atom_id res chain seq x y z
N MET A 1 30.04 -8.25 29.09
CA MET A 1 28.87 -9.17 29.10
C MET A 1 27.65 -8.50 29.71
N LYS A 2 26.64 -8.12 28.93
CA LYS A 2 25.24 -7.93 29.41
C LYS A 2 24.29 -8.38 28.31
N ARG A 3 23.79 -9.63 28.41
CA ARG A 3 22.72 -10.17 27.58
C ARG A 3 21.41 -9.55 28.09
N LYS A 4 20.78 -8.63 27.35
CA LYS A 4 19.40 -8.23 27.64
C LYS A 4 18.46 -9.06 26.78
N ALA A 5 17.58 -9.76 27.48
CA ALA A 5 16.66 -10.75 26.96
C ALA A 5 15.61 -10.14 26.02
N CYS A 6 15.44 -10.77 24.86
CA CYS A 6 14.26 -10.63 24.03
C CYS A 6 13.06 -11.21 24.79
N ARG A 7 12.07 -10.39 25.12
CA ARG A 7 10.75 -10.88 25.55
C ARG A 7 9.80 -10.81 24.36
N GLY A 8 9.67 -11.93 23.67
CA GLY A 8 8.53 -12.19 22.81
C GLY A 8 7.25 -12.32 23.63
N ARG A 9 6.17 -11.72 23.13
CA ARG A 9 4.81 -12.13 23.48
C ARG A 9 4.06 -12.34 22.18
N GLY A 10 3.75 -13.60 21.92
CA GLY A 10 2.90 -14.03 20.83
C GLY A 10 1.45 -13.55 21.04
N GLY A 11 0.76 -13.39 19.91
CA GLY A 11 -0.64 -13.05 19.84
C GLY A 11 -1.14 -13.27 18.42
N VAL A 12 -1.63 -14.50 18.20
CA VAL A 12 -2.43 -15.00 17.07
C VAL A 12 -1.93 -14.71 15.65
N VAL A 13 -1.49 -15.78 15.00
CA VAL A 13 -1.45 -15.90 13.54
C VAL A 13 -2.86 -15.64 13.00
N GLY A 14 -3.14 -14.38 12.66
CA GLY A 14 -4.27 -14.01 11.83
C GLY A 14 -4.12 -14.73 10.50
N GLU A 15 -4.89 -15.79 10.35
CA GLU A 15 -5.28 -16.49 9.14
C GLU A 15 -4.80 -15.82 7.85
N LEU A 16 -3.95 -16.53 7.11
CA LEU A 16 -3.44 -16.20 5.78
C LEU A 16 -4.55 -16.16 4.70
N THR A 17 -5.66 -15.49 4.97
CA THR A 17 -6.74 -15.23 4.01
C THR A 17 -6.55 -13.82 3.41
N PHE A 18 -5.33 -13.49 2.97
CA PHE A 18 -5.05 -12.21 2.29
C PHE A 18 -4.84 -12.36 0.77
N VAL A 19 -4.91 -13.58 0.23
CA VAL A 19 -4.84 -13.81 -1.23
C VAL A 19 -6.18 -14.31 -1.76
N ARG A 20 -7.26 -13.51 -1.56
CA ARG A 20 -8.40 -13.63 -2.45
C ARG A 20 -8.02 -12.95 -3.77
N LEU A 21 -7.71 -13.83 -4.72
CA LEU A 21 -7.47 -13.64 -6.15
C LEU A 21 -8.15 -12.37 -6.70
N ILE A 22 -7.36 -11.38 -7.13
CA ILE A 22 -7.87 -10.31 -7.99
C ILE A 22 -7.87 -10.88 -9.42
N PRO A 23 -8.99 -10.88 -10.16
CA PRO A 23 -8.92 -11.11 -11.59
C PRO A 23 -8.20 -9.92 -12.21
N LEU A 24 -7.01 -10.18 -12.78
CA LEU A 24 -6.25 -9.21 -13.56
C LEU A 24 -7.08 -8.82 -14.81
N ARG A 25 -7.87 -7.76 -14.70
CA ARG A 25 -8.57 -7.17 -15.84
C ARG A 25 -8.19 -5.70 -16.01
N ASP A 26 -6.92 -5.47 -16.35
CA ASP A 26 -6.47 -4.22 -16.97
C ASP A 26 -5.17 -4.45 -17.77
N ARG A 27 -5.22 -4.25 -19.10
CA ARG A 27 -4.09 -4.46 -20.03
C ARG A 27 -2.93 -3.46 -19.82
N ARG A 28 -3.05 -2.48 -18.93
CA ARG A 28 -2.00 -1.50 -18.59
C ARG A 28 -0.90 -2.00 -17.63
N ALA A 29 -1.03 -3.21 -17.07
CA ALA A 29 -0.06 -3.76 -16.12
C ALA A 29 1.28 -4.20 -16.77
N CYS A 30 1.28 -4.65 -18.03
CA CYS A 30 2.48 -5.21 -18.68
C CYS A 30 3.58 -4.19 -18.99
N ARG A 31 3.27 -2.88 -19.12
CA ARG A 31 4.29 -1.85 -19.44
C ARG A 31 5.17 -1.51 -18.23
N LYS A 32 4.71 -1.78 -17.00
CA LYS A 32 5.28 -1.17 -15.77
C LYS A 32 6.17 -2.09 -14.94
N LEU A 33 6.22 -3.37 -15.26
CA LEU A 33 6.97 -4.36 -14.49
C LEU A 33 8.47 -4.41 -14.87
N PHE A 34 8.88 -3.88 -16.02
CA PHE A 34 10.23 -4.08 -16.55
C PHE A 34 11.24 -2.94 -16.27
N ASP A 35 10.79 -1.73 -15.92
CA ASP A 35 11.69 -0.63 -15.47
C ASP A 35 12.04 -0.69 -13.96
N MET A 36 11.52 -1.67 -13.23
CA MET A 36 11.68 -1.82 -11.77
C MET A 36 13.05 -2.35 -11.33
N ALA A 37 14.03 -2.50 -12.23
CA ALA A 37 15.28 -3.17 -11.92
C ALA A 37 16.28 -2.30 -11.12
N GLN A 38 16.10 -0.98 -11.01
CA GLN A 38 17.01 -0.06 -10.28
C GLN A 38 16.30 1.05 -9.47
N ILE A 39 14.96 1.06 -9.40
CA ILE A 39 14.22 2.13 -8.72
C ILE A 39 14.06 1.80 -7.24
N SER A 40 14.48 2.71 -6.35
CA SER A 40 14.33 2.53 -4.91
C SER A 40 12.86 2.46 -4.49
N GLU A 41 12.57 1.71 -3.42
CA GLU A 41 11.21 1.59 -2.86
C GLU A 41 10.56 2.96 -2.65
N THR A 42 11.30 3.94 -2.11
CA THR A 42 10.82 5.31 -1.90
C THR A 42 10.35 5.96 -3.20
N LEU A 43 11.14 5.87 -4.27
CA LEU A 43 10.76 6.42 -5.57
C LEU A 43 9.54 5.70 -6.16
N LEU A 44 9.39 4.41 -5.91
CA LEU A 44 8.19 3.65 -6.31
C LEU A 44 6.96 4.10 -5.52
N ILE A 45 7.11 4.38 -4.22
CA ILE A 45 6.05 4.93 -3.37
C ILE A 45 5.66 6.34 -3.82
N ASP A 46 6.61 7.22 -4.14
CA ASP A 46 6.31 8.57 -4.66
C ASP A 46 5.51 8.49 -5.96
N GLN A 47 5.88 7.58 -6.86
CA GLN A 47 5.11 7.33 -8.07
C GLN A 47 3.70 6.77 -7.77
N VAL A 48 3.53 5.99 -6.70
CA VAL A 48 2.21 5.55 -6.23
C VAL A 48 1.39 6.76 -5.81
N VAL A 49 1.94 7.66 -4.99
CA VAL A 49 1.27 8.90 -4.56
C VAL A 49 0.81 9.69 -5.78
N GLN A 50 1.71 9.99 -6.72
CA GLN A 50 1.38 10.73 -7.94
C GLN A 50 0.23 10.08 -8.73
N ARG A 51 0.28 8.76 -8.93
CA ARG A 51 -0.80 8.02 -9.61
C ARG A 51 -2.14 8.14 -8.89
N LEU A 52 -2.13 8.02 -7.57
CA LEU A 52 -3.36 8.05 -6.79
C LEU A 52 -3.91 9.47 -6.72
N THR A 53 -3.07 10.50 -6.63
CA THR A 53 -3.50 11.90 -6.67
C THR A 53 -4.17 12.23 -8.00
N THR A 54 -3.61 11.77 -9.12
CA THR A 54 -4.28 11.94 -10.43
C THR A 54 -5.60 11.17 -10.51
N ARG A 55 -5.69 9.98 -9.88
CA ARG A 55 -6.89 9.14 -9.93
C ARG A 55 -8.02 9.64 -9.03
N TYR A 56 -7.69 10.15 -7.86
CA TYR A 56 -8.62 10.67 -6.86
C TYR A 56 -8.49 12.19 -6.80
N ALA A 57 -8.63 12.85 -7.96
CA ALA A 57 -8.45 14.31 -8.08
C ALA A 57 -9.49 15.12 -7.29
N ASP A 58 -10.63 14.50 -6.94
CA ASP A 58 -11.68 15.09 -6.11
C ASP A 58 -11.31 15.11 -4.61
N LEU A 59 -10.26 14.37 -4.22
CA LEU A 59 -9.78 14.34 -2.84
C LEU A 59 -8.56 15.26 -2.68
N PRO A 60 -8.40 15.89 -1.51
CA PRO A 60 -7.20 16.66 -1.21
C PRO A 60 -5.93 15.78 -1.33
N PRO A 61 -4.84 16.26 -1.97
CA PRO A 61 -3.60 15.49 -2.14
C PRO A 61 -3.01 14.96 -0.83
N GLU A 62 -3.17 15.70 0.26
CA GLU A 62 -2.76 15.31 1.62
C GLU A 62 -3.51 14.08 2.14
N HIS A 63 -4.78 13.91 1.80
CA HIS A 63 -5.53 12.70 2.14
C HIS A 63 -5.01 11.49 1.38
N VAL A 64 -4.68 11.67 0.09
CA VAL A 64 -4.08 10.60 -0.72
C VAL A 64 -2.71 10.22 -0.16
N ALA A 65 -1.85 11.19 0.14
CA ALA A 65 -0.53 10.96 0.72
C ALA A 65 -0.64 10.26 2.09
N GLY A 66 -1.56 10.70 2.95
CA GLY A 66 -1.80 10.09 4.26
C GLY A 66 -2.26 8.62 4.17
N ALA A 67 -3.14 8.30 3.22
CA ALA A 67 -3.57 6.92 2.98
C ALA A 67 -2.41 6.03 2.49
N VAL A 68 -1.55 6.55 1.60
CA VAL A 68 -0.35 5.85 1.12
C VAL A 68 0.64 5.62 2.25
N GLN A 69 0.93 6.64 3.06
CA GLN A 69 1.84 6.54 4.19
C GLN A 69 1.34 5.54 5.25
N SER A 70 0.05 5.62 5.60
CA SER A 70 -0.59 4.69 6.53
C SER A 70 -0.55 3.25 6.02
N ALA A 71 -0.70 3.04 4.71
CA ALA A 71 -0.56 1.72 4.11
C ALA A 71 0.90 1.23 4.08
N HIS A 72 1.87 2.12 3.83
CA HIS A 72 3.31 1.82 3.78
C HIS A 72 3.87 1.44 5.16
N ALA A 73 3.48 2.16 6.22
CA ALA A 73 3.88 1.89 7.60
C ALA A 73 3.58 0.45 8.05
N ARG A 74 2.52 -0.18 7.49
CA ARG A 74 2.14 -1.56 7.82
C ARG A 74 3.14 -2.61 7.32
N PHE A 75 4.06 -2.23 6.44
CA PHE A 75 5.07 -3.12 5.86
C PHE A 75 6.50 -2.81 6.34
N GLU A 76 6.69 -1.90 7.29
CA GLU A 76 8.03 -1.53 7.80
C GLU A 76 8.85 -2.74 8.29
N GLN A 77 8.16 -3.74 8.85
CA GLN A 77 8.77 -4.95 9.38
C GLN A 77 8.88 -6.10 8.35
N CYS A 78 8.42 -5.89 7.11
CA CYS A 78 8.47 -6.93 6.08
C CYS A 78 9.87 -7.06 5.47
N PRO A 79 10.45 -8.27 5.43
CA PRO A 79 11.80 -8.48 4.90
C PRO A 79 11.85 -8.44 3.36
N ILE A 80 10.77 -8.83 2.68
CA ILE A 80 10.66 -8.80 1.22
C ILE A 80 9.97 -7.50 0.81
N ARG A 81 10.75 -6.59 0.20
CA ARG A 81 10.36 -5.19 -0.03
C ARG A 81 9.96 -4.88 -1.47
N GLU A 82 10.30 -5.75 -2.42
CA GLU A 82 10.01 -5.56 -3.85
C GLU A 82 8.51 -5.44 -4.17
N PHE A 83 7.65 -6.08 -3.37
CA PHE A 83 6.19 -6.07 -3.53
C PHE A 83 5.50 -4.98 -2.71
N VAL A 84 6.21 -4.29 -1.83
CA VAL A 84 5.63 -3.28 -0.93
C VAL A 84 4.92 -2.18 -1.72
N PRO A 85 5.49 -1.58 -2.78
CA PRO A 85 4.80 -0.52 -3.54
C PRO A 85 3.45 -0.96 -4.12
N LEU A 86 3.36 -2.19 -4.62
CA LEU A 86 2.13 -2.74 -5.20
C LEU A 86 1.06 -3.00 -4.12
N LEU A 87 1.48 -3.55 -2.97
CA LEU A 87 0.57 -3.82 -1.86
C LEU A 87 0.08 -2.53 -1.20
N VAL A 88 0.94 -1.51 -1.10
CA VAL A 88 0.60 -0.17 -0.63
C VAL A 88 -0.43 0.47 -1.54
N GLU A 89 -0.20 0.49 -2.86
CA GLU A 89 -1.15 1.06 -3.82
C GLU A 89 -2.52 0.39 -3.75
N ARG A 90 -2.56 -0.95 -3.63
CA ARG A 90 -3.80 -1.71 -3.47
C ARG A 90 -4.54 -1.33 -2.19
N ARG A 91 -3.84 -1.21 -1.06
CA ARG A 91 -4.43 -0.83 0.23
C ARG A 91 -4.95 0.60 0.23
N ALA A 92 -4.15 1.55 -0.24
CA ALA A 92 -4.52 2.95 -0.33
C ALA A 92 -5.77 3.16 -1.21
N ARG A 93 -5.87 2.47 -2.36
CA ARG A 93 -7.09 2.49 -3.18
C ARG A 93 -8.32 2.01 -2.44
N ALA A 94 -8.21 0.91 -1.69
CA ALA A 94 -9.34 0.39 -0.93
C ALA A 94 -9.80 1.38 0.14
N GLU A 95 -8.88 2.10 0.77
CA GLU A 95 -9.18 3.14 1.76
C GLU A 95 -9.81 4.38 1.13
N LEU A 96 -9.17 4.94 0.09
CA LEU A 96 -9.67 6.14 -0.59
C LEU A 96 -11.04 5.90 -1.23
N SER A 97 -11.29 4.71 -1.79
CA SER A 97 -12.61 4.36 -2.31
C SER A 97 -13.68 4.26 -1.22
N ARG A 98 -13.34 3.79 -0.01
CA ARG A 98 -14.27 3.82 1.12
C ARG A 98 -14.57 5.25 1.55
N ASN A 99 -13.54 6.10 1.64
CA ASN A 99 -13.69 7.49 2.07
C ASN A 99 -14.50 8.30 1.06
N ALA A 100 -14.23 8.15 -0.24
CA ALA A 100 -15.01 8.78 -1.30
C ALA A 100 -16.49 8.34 -1.27
N GLY A 101 -16.76 7.05 -1.03
CA GLY A 101 -18.13 6.56 -0.86
C GLY A 101 -18.81 7.08 0.42
N LEU A 102 -18.07 7.24 1.51
CA LEU A 102 -18.58 7.78 2.78
C LEU A 102 -18.99 9.26 2.64
N LEU A 103 -18.21 10.04 1.90
CA LEU A 103 -18.52 11.44 1.59
C LEU A 103 -19.76 11.57 0.68
N ALA A 104 -19.97 10.61 -0.23
CA ALA A 104 -21.13 10.59 -1.13
C ALA A 104 -22.45 10.20 -0.43
N VAL A 105 -22.42 9.37 0.62
CA VAL A 105 -23.64 8.96 1.36
C VAL A 105 -24.05 9.94 2.47
N SER A 106 -23.17 10.88 2.78
CA SER A 106 -23.41 11.91 3.80
C SER A 106 -23.92 13.24 3.23
N SER A 107 -24.22 13.28 1.92
CA SER A 107 -24.80 14.43 1.21
C SER A 107 -26.28 14.21 0.90
#